data_AF-A0A662HGX6-F1
#
_entry.id   AF-A0A662HGX6-F1
#
_cell.length_a   1.000
_cell.length_b   1.000
_cell.length_c   1.000
_cell.angle_alpha   90.00
_cell.angle_beta   90.00
_cell.angle_gamma   90.00
#
_symmetry.space_group_name_H-M   'P 1'
#
loop_
_entity.id
_entity.type
_entity.pdbx_description
1 polymer ?
#
loop_
_entity_poly.entity_id
_entity_poly.type
_entity_poly.pdbx_seq_one_letter_code
_entity_poly.pdbx_strand_id
1 'polypeptide(L)' 'MRENACLLDLGIPCLGPITRGGCKAACPSVGRECIGCRGLAEDANIESLISIMKEKGIEIPEYLYNLQKYARGGST' A
#
# COMPACT_ATOMS: atom_id res chain seq x y z
N MET A 1 -10.65 11.05 -7.41
CA MET A 1 -10.68 9.94 -6.42
C MET A 1 -11.90 9.10 -6.74
N ARG A 2 -11.85 7.75 -6.70
CA ARG A 2 -13.09 6.97 -6.60
C ARG A 2 -13.41 6.82 -5.12
N GLU A 3 -14.67 7.00 -4.72
CA GLU A 3 -15.17 6.78 -3.36
C GLU A 3 -15.29 5.28 -3.08
N ASN A 4 -14.23 4.53 -3.32
CA ASN A 4 -14.17 3.12 -2.98
C ASN A 4 -14.02 2.99 -1.46
N ALA A 5 -14.68 1.98 -0.89
CA ALA A 5 -14.39 1.59 0.49
C ALA A 5 -12.89 1.30 0.63
N CYS A 6 -12.28 1.86 1.66
CA CYS A 6 -10.88 1.63 1.95
C CYS A 6 -10.72 0.20 2.49
N LEU A 7 -10.00 -0.64 1.75
CA LEU A 7 -9.82 -2.04 2.12
C LEU A 7 -9.05 -2.21 3.44
N LEU A 8 -8.21 -1.24 3.81
CA LEU A 8 -7.56 -1.22 5.12
C LEU A 8 -8.61 -1.11 6.25
N ASP A 9 -9.66 -0.31 6.08
CA ASP A 9 -10.76 -0.24 7.07
C ASP A 9 -11.54 -1.55 7.20
N LEU A 10 -11.44 -2.44 6.21
CA LEU A 10 -12.02 -3.79 6.22
C LEU A 10 -11.04 -4.86 6.73
N GLY A 11 -9.87 -4.47 7.23
CA GLY A 11 -8.84 -5.40 7.70
C GLY A 11 -8.07 -6.10 6.57
N ILE A 12 -8.22 -5.64 5.32
CA ILE A 12 -7.59 -6.26 4.15
C ILE A 12 -6.27 -5.51 3.85
N PRO A 13 -5.12 -6.20 3.81
CA PRO A 13 -3.84 -5.57 3.52
C PRO A 13 -3.82 -5.04 2.08
N CYS A 14 -3.66 -3.73 1.91
CA CYS A 14 -3.71 -3.08 0.60
C CYS A 14 -2.55 -2.10 0.43
N LEU A 15 -1.76 -2.25 -0.63
CA LEU A 15 -0.59 -1.41 -0.93
C LEU A 15 -0.94 -0.13 -1.68
N GLY A 16 -2.24 0.13 -1.91
CA GLY A 16 -2.74 1.29 -2.64
C GLY A 16 -2.10 2.61 -2.22
N PRO A 17 -1.99 2.91 -0.91
CA PRO A 17 -1.40 4.16 -0.42
C PRO A 17 0.07 4.41 -0.79
N ILE A 18 0.83 3.35 -1.10
CA ILE A 18 2.26 3.45 -1.43
C ILE A 18 2.57 3.11 -2.89
N THR A 19 1.56 2.88 -3.73
CA THR A 19 1.72 2.42 -5.12
C THR A 19 1.47 3.57 -6.11
N ARG A 20 2.24 3.63 -7.20
CA ARG A 20 1.99 4.60 -8.29
C ARG A 20 0.56 4.47 -8.82
N GLY A 21 -0.14 5.59 -8.85
CA GLY A 21 -1.49 5.71 -9.42
C GLY A 21 -1.53 5.56 -10.95
N GLY A 22 -2.68 5.93 -11.53
CA GLY A 22 -2.92 5.90 -12.98
C GLY A 22 -3.72 4.70 -13.48
N CYS A 23 -3.82 3.61 -12.70
CA CYS A 23 -4.70 2.46 -13.00
C CYS A 23 -6.17 2.67 -12.55
N LYS A 24 -6.53 3.89 -12.12
CA LYS A 24 -7.87 4.26 -11.65
C LYS A 24 -8.42 3.35 -10.53
N ALA A 25 -7.55 2.84 -9.67
CA ALA A 25 -7.89 1.91 -8.58
C ALA A 25 -8.69 0.68 -9.07
N ALA A 26 -8.25 0.07 -10.18
CA ALA A 26 -8.94 -1.07 -10.78
C ALA A 26 -9.19 -2.24 -9.80
N CYS A 27 -8.20 -2.61 -8.98
CA CYS A 27 -8.36 -3.70 -8.00
C CYS A 27 -9.32 -3.33 -6.86
N PRO A 28 -9.15 -2.19 -6.15
CA PRO A 28 -10.07 -1.82 -5.07
C PRO A 28 -11.51 -1.58 -5.55
N SER A 29 -11.69 -1.16 -6.80
CA SER A 29 -13.03 -0.97 -7.39
C SER A 29 -13.83 -2.27 -7.56
N VAL A 30 -13.16 -3.42 -7.51
CA VAL A 30 -13.78 -4.75 -7.53
C VAL A 30 -13.60 -5.50 -6.20
N GLY A 31 -13.25 -4.79 -5.13
CA GLY A 31 -13.08 -5.36 -3.79
C GLY A 31 -11.79 -6.17 -3.60
N ARG A 32 -10.80 -6.04 -4.50
CA ARG A 32 -9.49 -6.67 -4.34
C ARG A 32 -8.42 -5.68 -3.90
N GLU A 33 -7.47 -6.18 -3.12
CA GLU A 33 -6.33 -5.42 -2.66
C GLU A 33 -5.44 -4.93 -3.81
N CYS A 34 -4.82 -3.78 -3.61
CA CYS A 34 -3.72 -3.36 -4.47
C CYS A 34 -2.46 -4.13 -4.07
N ILE A 35 -1.89 -4.85 -5.02
CA ILE A 35 -0.66 -5.64 -4.85
C ILE A 35 0.61 -4.87 -5.24
N GLY A 36 0.51 -3.59 -5.62
CA GLY A 36 1.69 -2.78 -5.95
C GLY A 36 2.25 -2.97 -7.37
N CYS A 37 1.47 -3.47 -8.34
CA CYS A 37 1.96 -3.84 -9.67
C CYS A 37 2.62 -2.71 -10.49
N ARG A 38 2.41 -1.44 -10.12
CA ARG A 38 2.99 -0.26 -10.80
C ARG A 38 4.23 0.29 -10.08
N GLY A 39 4.72 -0.40 -9.06
CA GLY A 39 5.84 0.03 -8.23
C GLY A 39 5.45 1.10 -7.21
N LEU A 40 6.42 1.46 -6.37
CA LEU A 40 6.26 2.45 -5.31
C LEU A 40 6.03 3.85 -5.90
N ALA A 41 5.13 4.60 -5.25
CA ALA A 41 5.01 6.05 -5.48
C ALA A 41 6.35 6.76 -5.15
N GLU A 42 6.60 7.90 -5.79
CA GLU A 42 7.82 8.68 -5.57
C GLU A 42 7.93 9.15 -4.12
N ASP A 43 6.78 9.48 -3.53
CA ASP A 43 6.57 9.88 -2.13
C ASP A 43 6.05 8.73 -1.24
N ALA A 44 6.27 7.46 -1.63
CA ALA A 44 5.78 6.30 -0.90
C ALA A 44 6.23 6.27 0.56
N ASN A 45 5.28 6.43 1.49
CA ASN A 45 5.53 6.34 2.92
C ASN A 45 5.17 4.94 3.47
N ILE A 46 6.14 4.02 3.37
CA ILE A 46 5.97 2.63 3.80
C ILE A 46 5.82 2.53 5.33
N GLU A 47 6.52 3.38 6.09
CA GLU A 47 6.45 3.37 7.55
C GLU A 47 5.04 3.73 8.05
N SER A 48 4.43 4.78 7.50
CA SER A 48 3.05 5.14 7.81
C SER A 48 2.06 4.04 7.43
N LEU A 49 2.24 3.36 6.29
CA LEU A 49 1.38 2.24 5.92
C LEU A 49 1.47 1.09 6.93
N ILE A 50 2.69 0.75 7.39
CA ILE A 50 2.89 -0.27 8.42
C ILE A 50 2.20 0.15 9.73
N SER A 51 2.33 1.40 10.14
CA SER A 51 1.66 1.92 11.35
C SER A 51 0.14 1.77 11.25
N ILE A 52 -0.46 2.19 10.13
CA ILE A 52 -1.90 2.06 9.89
C ILE A 52 -2.35 0.59 9.93
N MET A 53 -1.59 -0.32 9.31
CA MET A 53 -1.91 -1.74 9.33
C MET A 53 -1.84 -2.32 10.76
N LYS A 54 -0.85 -1.92 11.56
CA LYS A 54 -0.74 -2.32 12.97
C LYS A 54 -1.90 -1.79 13.81
N GLU A 55 -2.25 -0.51 13.68
CA GLU A 55 -3.38 0.11 14.38
C GLU A 55 -4.71 -0.60 14.08
N LYS A 56 -4.83 -1.14 12.86
CA LYS A 56 -6.00 -1.88 12.40
C LYS A 56 -5.93 -3.39 12.66
N GLY A 57 -4.86 -3.89 13.27
CA GLY A 57 -4.68 -5.32 13.53
C GLY A 57 -4.49 -6.19 12.29
N ILE A 58 -4.03 -5.60 11.18
CA ILE A 58 -3.78 -6.29 9.91
C ILE A 58 -2.39 -6.93 9.96
N GLU A 59 -2.29 -8.19 9.53
CA GLU A 59 -1.00 -8.85 9.38
C GLU A 59 -0.14 -8.11 8.33
N ILE A 60 1.09 -7.77 8.72
CA ILE A 60 2.03 -7.08 7.84
C ILE A 60 2.74 -8.11 6.96
N PRO A 61 2.62 -8.04 5.63
CA PRO A 61 3.37 -8.93 4.76
C PRO A 61 4.88 -8.70 4.91
N GLU A 62 5.67 -9.76 5.03
CA GLU A 62 7.12 -9.66 5.27
C GLU A 62 7.84 -8.83 4.20
N TYR A 63 7.41 -8.94 2.94
CA TYR A 63 7.99 -8.19 1.82
C TYR A 63 7.88 -6.66 2.01
N LEU A 64 6.92 -6.18 2.81
CA LEU A 64 6.73 -4.76 3.08
C LEU A 64 7.90 -4.17 3.88
N TYR A 65 8.46 -4.95 4.82
CA TYR A 65 9.67 -4.57 5.55
C TYR A 65 10.90 -4.53 4.62
N ASN A 66 10.95 -5.40 3.62
CA ASN A 66 12.02 -5.38 2.63
C ASN A 66 11.91 -4.15 1.73
N LEU A 67 10.70 -3.82 1.26
CA LEU A 67 10.45 -2.57 0.52
C LEU A 67 10.86 -1.33 1.34
N GLN A 68 10.60 -1.31 2.64
CA GLN A 68 11.04 -0.21 3.53
C GLN A 68 12.57 -0.03 3.52
N LYS A 69 13.32 -1.14 3.52
CA LYS A 69 14.79 -1.11 3.45
C LYS A 69 15.27 -0.55 2.11
N TYR A 70 14.66 -0.96 1.00
CA TYR A 70 15.03 -0.50 -0.34
C TYR A 70 14.66 0.98 -0.58
N ALA A 71 13.49 1.42 -0.11
CA ALA A 71 13.06 2.81 -0.22
C ALA A 71 13.99 3.77 0.55
N ARG A 72 14.58 3.31 1.67
CA ARG A 72 15.59 4.06 2.44
C ARG A 72 16.98 4.09 1.78
N GLY A 73 17.25 3.21 0.82
CA GLY A 73 18.55 3.10 0.14
C GLY A 73 18.58 3.66 -1.29
N GLY A 74 17.49 4.29 -1.75
CA GLY A 74 17.31 4.74 -3.14
C GLY A 74 17.50 6.24 -3.34
N SER A 75 18.67 6.78 -3.00
CA SER A 75 19.13 8.09 -3.47
C SER A 75 20.64 8.03 -3.72
N THR A 76 21.02 7.69 -4.95
CA THR A 76 22.28 8.12 -5.58
C THR A 76 21.93 8.58 -6.98
#